data_AF-A0A519X4I7-F1
#
_entry.id   AF-A0A519X4I7-F1
#
_cell.length_a   1.000
_cell.length_b   1.000
_cell.length_c   1.000
_cell.angle_alpha   90.00
_cell.angle_beta   90.00
_cell.angle_gamma   90.00
#
_symmetry.space_group_name_H-M   'P 1'
#
loop_
_entity.id
_entity.type
_entity.pdbx_description
1 polymer ?
#
loop_
_entity_poly.entity_id
_entity_poly.type
_entity_poly.pdbx_seq_one_letter_code
_entity_poly.pdbx_strand_id
1 'polypeptide(L)' 'YRSDHYNFAKHGIPVIFYFNGVHDDYHQPSDEVSKIDFPMLAKRSKLVYFTAWELANGLKRPVVDKNEDGTPKK' A
#
# COMPACT_ATOMS: atom_id res chain seq x y z
N TYR A 1 -3.32 -9.00 10.14
CA TYR A 1 -3.88 -7.63 10.05
C TYR A 1 -2.92 -6.64 10.69
N ARG A 2 -2.39 -5.67 9.94
CA ARG A 2 -1.52 -4.61 10.47
C ARG A 2 -1.63 -3.37 9.58
N SER A 3 -1.40 -2.18 10.15
CA SER A 3 -1.50 -0.86 9.50
C SER A 3 -2.94 -0.38 9.25
N ASP A 4 -3.10 0.92 8.99
CA ASP A 4 -4.38 1.64 9.00
C ASP A 4 -5.36 1.17 7.91
N HIS A 5 -4.83 0.64 6.80
CA HIS A 5 -5.64 0.10 5.70
C HIS A 5 -6.53 -1.08 6.14
N TYR A 6 -6.22 -1.74 7.27
CA TYR A 6 -6.96 -2.90 7.75
C TYR A 6 -8.47 -2.62 7.89
N ASN A 7 -8.83 -1.50 8.50
CA ASN A 7 -10.25 -1.19 8.73
C ASN A 7 -11.00 -0.97 7.41
N PHE A 8 -10.33 -0.51 6.35
CA PHE A 8 -10.93 -0.41 5.01
C PHE A 8 -11.14 -1.79 4.40
N ALA A 9 -10.12 -2.65 4.46
CA ALA A 9 -10.19 -4.01 3.92
C ALA A 9 -11.30 -4.85 4.58
N LYS A 10 -11.43 -4.75 5.91
CA LYS A 10 -12.51 -5.40 6.70
C LYS A 10 -13.91 -5.03 6.21
N HIS A 11 -14.09 -3.83 5.66
CA HIS A 11 -15.36 -3.34 5.14
C HIS A 11 -15.48 -3.50 3.62
N GLY A 12 -14.63 -4.33 3.00
CA GLY A 12 -14.71 -4.64 1.56
C GLY A 12 -14.26 -3.49 0.65
N ILE A 13 -13.60 -2.46 1.20
CA ILE A 13 -13.01 -1.38 0.41
C ILE A 13 -11.68 -1.88 -0.17
N PRO A 14 -11.44 -1.75 -1.51
CA PRO A 14 -10.17 -2.12 -2.11
C PRO A 14 -9.00 -1.36 -1.49
N VAL A 15 -7.90 -2.06 -1.21
CA VAL A 15 -6.69 -1.47 -0.63
C VAL A 15 -5.45 -1.95 -1.36
N ILE A 16 -4.42 -1.11 -1.39
CA ILE A 16 -3.05 -1.48 -1.72
C ILE A 16 -2.19 -1.06 -0.54
N PHE A 17 -1.37 -1.97 -0.02
CA PHE A 17 -0.44 -1.68 1.07
C PHE A 17 1.00 -1.57 0.54
N TYR A 18 1.45 -0.34 0.29
CA TYR A 18 2.84 -0.07 -0.09
C TYR A 18 3.74 -0.17 1.14
N PHE A 19 4.39 -1.32 1.29
CA PHE A 19 5.23 -1.60 2.45
C PHE A 19 6.50 -2.33 2.05
N ASN A 20 7.65 -1.87 2.55
CA ASN A 20 8.96 -2.42 2.23
C ASN A 20 9.50 -3.44 3.24
N GLY A 21 8.67 -3.87 4.20
CA GLY A 21 9.10 -4.79 5.24
C GLY A 21 9.52 -4.06 6.52
N VAL A 22 9.56 -4.81 7.63
CA VAL A 22 10.25 -4.33 8.84
C VAL A 22 11.75 -4.42 8.59
N HIS A 23 12.53 -3.58 9.26
CA HIS A 23 13.99 -3.55 9.17
C HIS A 23 14.59 -3.53 10.58
N ASP A 24 15.90 -3.76 10.68
CA ASP A 24 16.61 -3.92 11.96
C ASP A 24 16.50 -2.68 12.86
N ASP A 25 16.34 -1.50 12.26
CA ASP A 25 16.16 -0.23 12.96
C ASP A 25 14.69 0.10 13.34
N TYR A 26 13.72 -0.74 12.96
CA TYR A 26 12.31 -0.44 13.19
C TYR A 26 12.00 -0.31 14.69
N HIS A 27 11.31 0.78 15.07
CA HIS A 27 11.05 1.16 16.46
C HIS A 27 12.31 1.37 17.32
N GLN A 28 13.47 1.63 16.71
CA GLN A 28 14.70 1.98 17.41
C GLN A 28 15.07 3.46 17.17
N PRO A 29 15.81 4.10 18.08
CA PRO A 29 16.33 5.45 17.87
C PRO A 29 17.22 5.59 16.62
N SER A 30 17.76 4.47 16.13
CA SER A 30 18.61 4.39 14.95
C SER A 30 17.87 4.39 13.62
N ASP A 31 16.53 4.51 13.62
CA ASP A 31 15.69 4.75 12.44
C ASP A 31 15.84 6.20 11.97
N GLU A 32 16.94 6.47 11.27
CA GLU A 32 17.39 7.82 10.94
C GLU A 32 17.35 8.12 9.44
N VAL A 33 17.20 9.40 9.11
CA VAL A 33 17.21 9.92 7.74
C VAL A 33 18.45 9.51 6.95
N SER A 34 19.60 9.43 7.63
CA SER A 34 20.90 9.03 7.07
C SER A 34 20.88 7.64 6.41
N LYS A 35 19.92 6.78 6.80
CA LYS A 35 19.77 5.41 6.29
C LYS A 35 18.74 5.27 5.17
N ILE A 36 18.09 6.35 4.76
CA ILE A 36 17.08 6.32 3.70
C ILE A 36 17.76 6.15 2.34
N ASP A 37 17.36 5.11 1.59
CA ASP A 37 17.62 5.00 0.15
C ASP A 37 16.68 5.96 -0.61
N PHE A 38 17.13 7.21 -0.78
CA PHE A 38 16.37 8.25 -1.47
C PHE A 38 16.04 7.93 -2.93
N PRO A 39 16.96 7.38 -3.75
CA PRO A 39 16.62 6.92 -5.10
C PRO A 39 15.46 5.93 -5.13
N MET A 40 15.47 4.93 -4.25
CA MET A 40 14.38 3.96 -4.16
C MET A 40 13.08 4.59 -3.64
N LEU A 41 13.17 5.46 -2.62
CA LEU A 41 12.03 6.22 -2.11
C LEU A 41 11.36 7.02 -3.23
N ALA A 42 12.13 7.77 -4.02
CA ALA A 42 11.60 8.57 -5.13
C ALA A 42 10.90 7.69 -6.19
N LYS A 43 11.46 6.51 -6.50
CA LYS A 43 10.83 5.56 -7.42
C LYS A 43 9.49 5.05 -6.88
N ARG A 44 9.42 4.70 -5.60
CA ARG A 44 8.19 4.26 -4.92
C ARG A 44 7.16 5.39 -4.86
N SER A 45 7.56 6.60 -4.51
CA SER A 45 6.65 7.76 -4.48
C SER A 45 6.02 8.04 -5.85
N LYS A 46 6.80 7.94 -6.93
CA LYS A 46 6.27 8.06 -8.30
C LYS A 46 5.26 6.96 -8.62
N LEU A 47 5.54 5.71 -8.25
CA LEU A 47 4.60 4.61 -8.41
C LEU A 47 3.27 4.90 -7.69
N VAL A 48 3.32 5.26 -6.41
CA VAL A 48 2.11 5.58 -5.62
C VAL A 48 1.34 6.74 -6.26
N TYR A 49 2.04 7.79 -6.69
CA TYR A 49 1.42 8.92 -7.37
C TYR A 49 0.70 8.51 -8.66
N PHE A 50 1.37 7.78 -9.56
CA PHE A 50 0.76 7.38 -10.83
C PHE A 50 -0.40 6.41 -10.61
N THR A 51 -0.31 5.48 -9.66
CA THR A 51 -1.45 4.63 -9.29
C THR A 51 -2.63 5.46 -8.80
N ALA A 52 -2.40 6.43 -7.90
CA ALA A 52 -3.47 7.31 -7.42
C ALA A 52 -4.06 8.16 -8.55
N TRP A 53 -3.22 8.66 -9.47
CA TRP A 53 -3.64 9.43 -10.64
C TRP A 53 -4.56 8.62 -11.56
N GLU A 54 -4.18 7.39 -11.89
CA GLU A 54 -5.00 6.50 -12.71
C GLU A 54 -6.33 6.18 -12.03
N LEU A 55 -6.31 5.89 -10.73
CA LEU A 55 -7.53 5.58 -9.96
C LEU A 55 -8.48 6.78 -9.85
N ALA A 56 -7.95 7.99 -9.68
CA ALA A 56 -8.75 9.21 -9.55
C ALA A 56 -9.40 9.62 -10.89
N ASN A 57 -8.76 9.33 -12.01
CA ASN A 57 -9.22 9.72 -13.35
C ASN A 57 -9.89 8.57 -14.14
N GLY A 58 -9.92 7.35 -13.59
CA GLY A 58 -10.54 6.20 -14.22
C GLY A 58 -12.08 6.32 -14.27
N LEU A 59 -12.68 5.86 -15.37
CA LEU A 59 -14.14 5.83 -15.52
C LEU A 59 -14.83 4.81 -14.58
N LYS A 60 -14.08 3.83 -14.10
CA LYS A 60 -14.57 2.75 -13.25
C LYS A 60 -13.77 2.69 -11.97
N ARG A 61 -14.49 2.47 -10.86
CA ARG A 61 -13.93 2.25 -9.54
C ARG A 61 -13.30 0.85 -9.49
N PRO A 62 -12.20 0.62 -8.75
CA PRO A 62 -11.71 -0.73 -8.47
C PRO A 62 -12.78 -1.57 -7.78
N VAL A 63 -12.83 -2.85 -8.13
CA VAL A 63 -13.77 -3.81 -7.56
C VAL A 63 -12.97 -4.89 -6.85
N VAL A 64 -13.40 -5.26 -5.65
CA VAL A 64 -12.89 -6.48 -4.99
C VAL A 64 -13.55 -7.68 -5.66
N ASP A 65 -12.77 -8.42 -6.45
CA ASP A 65 -13.23 -9.53 -7.29
C ASP A 65 -12.97 -10.91 -6.68
N LYS A 66 -12.39 -10.96 -5.47
CA LYS A 66 -12.10 -12.20 -4.73
C LYS A 66 -12.72 -12.20 -3.34
N ASN A 67 -13.05 -13.39 -2.86
CA ASN A 67 -13.43 -13.69 -1.49
C ASN A 67 -12.19 -13.70 -0.59
N GLU A 68 -12.39 -13.77 0.73
CA GLU A 68 -11.29 -13.83 1.70
C GLU A 68 -10.40 -15.06 1.51
N ASP A 69 -10.96 -16.16 1.00
CA ASP A 69 -10.25 -17.40 0.64
C ASP A 69 -9.58 -17.34 -0.76
N GLY A 70 -9.67 -16.20 -1.46
CA GLY A 70 -9.07 -15.98 -2.77
C GLY A 70 -9.90 -16.51 -3.95
N THR A 71 -11.04 -17.16 -3.72
CA THR A 71 -11.95 -17.58 -4.80
C THR A 71 -12.66 -16.38 -5.43
N PRO A 72 -13.09 -16.42 -6.71
CA PRO A 72 -13.80 -15.29 -7.31
C PRO A 72 -15.11 -14.96 -6.59
N LYS A 73 -15.40 -13.67 -6.39
CA LYS A 73 -16.73 -13.21 -5.95
C LYS A 73 -17.73 -13.43 -7.09
N LYS A 74 -18.87 -14.07 -6.78
CA LYS A 74 -20.00 -14.25 -7.70
C LYS A 74 -20.79 -12.95 -7.86
#